data_AF-A2YC91-F1
#
_entry.id   AF-A2YC91-F1
#
_cell.length_a   1.000
_cell.length_b   1.000
_cell.length_c   1.000
_cell.angle_alpha   90.00
_cell.angle_beta   90.00
_cell.angle_gamma   90.00
#
_symmetry.space_group_name_H-M   'P 1'
#
loop_
_entity.id
_entity.type
_entity.pdbx_description
1 polymer ?
#
loop_
_entity_poly.entity_id
_entity_poly.type
_entity_poly.pdbx_seq_one_letter_code
_entity_poly.pdbx_strand_id
1 'polypeptide(L)'
;MDYWLFFFRGAGDNIFDAIAVAASEHPAALRSRRDAIAQRLYTAYRRRSDRANVIADDGGVPCHEDPVAAETERIKAVLLNDQEKSEATLLELLRSLQQLELTVDTLMVTEIGKAVSSYRKHNSNQIRHLVQLLIEGWKRILDEWMSS
;
A
#
# COMPACT_ATOMS: atom_id res chain seq x y z
N MET A 1 13.17 -1.48 -28.62
CA MET A 1 13.82 -2.35 -27.60
C MET A 1 13.60 -3.84 -27.94
N ASP A 2 13.20 -4.15 -29.18
CA ASP A 2 12.47 -5.38 -29.54
C ASP A 2 13.31 -6.37 -30.34
N TYR A 3 14.53 -5.98 -30.74
CA TYR A 3 15.47 -6.83 -31.47
C TYR A 3 15.73 -8.15 -30.76
N TRP A 4 15.89 -8.11 -29.44
CA TRP A 4 16.13 -9.30 -28.61
C TRP A 4 14.91 -10.21 -28.57
N LEU A 5 13.69 -9.66 -28.51
CA LEU A 5 12.47 -10.46 -28.53
C LEU A 5 12.30 -11.20 -29.86
N PHE A 6 12.62 -10.56 -31.00
CA PHE A 6 12.61 -11.23 -32.31
C PHE A 6 13.71 -12.29 -32.45
N PHE A 7 14.90 -12.05 -31.89
CA PHE A 7 16.00 -13.01 -31.89
C PHE A 7 15.63 -14.33 -31.19
N PHE A 8 15.09 -14.26 -29.95
CA PHE A 8 14.67 -15.45 -29.20
C PHE A 8 13.42 -16.14 -29.80
N ARG A 9 12.50 -15.36 -30.37
CA ARG A 9 11.31 -15.92 -31.04
C ARG A 9 11.63 -16.66 -32.34
N GLY A 10 12.69 -16.25 -33.05
CA GLY A 10 13.13 -16.86 -34.31
C GLY A 10 14.13 -18.02 -34.14
N ALA A 11 14.96 -18.00 -33.10
CA ALA A 11 15.98 -19.03 -32.84
C ALA A 11 15.43 -20.28 -32.13
N GLY A 12 14.22 -20.24 -31.59
CA GLY A 12 13.62 -21.35 -30.83
C GLY A 12 14.09 -21.45 -29.38
N ASP A 13 15.16 -20.73 -29.02
CA ASP A 13 15.66 -20.64 -27.65
C ASP A 13 14.83 -19.66 -26.83
N ASN A 14 14.27 -20.14 -25.73
CA ASN A 14 13.53 -19.28 -24.83
C ASN A 14 14.50 -18.45 -23.96
N ILE A 15 14.06 -17.24 -23.59
CA ILE A 15 14.83 -16.33 -22.74
C ILE A 15 15.21 -16.97 -21.39
N PHE A 16 14.43 -17.94 -20.90
CA PHE A 16 14.68 -18.60 -19.62
C PHE A 16 15.88 -19.55 -19.69
N ASP A 17 16.08 -20.26 -20.80
CA ASP A 17 17.23 -21.13 -21.03
C ASP A 17 18.51 -20.32 -21.16
N ALA A 18 18.47 -19.19 -21.88
CA ALA A 18 19.60 -18.27 -21.96
C ALA A 18 19.98 -17.71 -20.58
N ILE A 19 19.00 -17.40 -19.73
CA ILE A 19 19.24 -16.98 -18.34
C ILE A 19 19.83 -18.14 -17.51
N ALA A 20 19.33 -19.36 -17.67
CA ALA A 20 19.80 -20.54 -16.94
C ALA A 20 21.25 -20.92 -17.30
N VAL A 21 21.60 -20.85 -18.59
CA VAL A 21 22.97 -21.07 -19.09
C VAL A 21 23.89 -19.99 -18.53
N ALA A 22 23.55 -18.71 -18.68
CA ALA A 22 24.36 -17.60 -18.16
C ALA A 22 24.52 -17.65 -16.63
N ALA A 23 23.49 -18.09 -15.91
CA ALA A 23 23.54 -18.28 -14.46
C ALA A 23 24.45 -19.45 -14.05
N SER A 24 24.56 -20.48 -14.88
CA SER A 24 25.46 -21.63 -14.67
C SER A 24 26.92 -21.29 -14.98
N GLU A 25 27.17 -20.48 -16.00
CA GLU A 25 28.52 -20.04 -16.38
C GLU A 25 29.09 -18.98 -15.43
N HIS A 26 28.25 -18.07 -14.92
CA HIS A 26 28.70 -16.97 -14.06
C HIS A 26 27.88 -16.80 -12.77
N PRO A 27 27.80 -17.84 -11.92
CA PRO A 27 26.97 -17.82 -10.71
C PRO A 27 27.44 -16.76 -9.70
N ALA A 28 28.75 -16.53 -9.60
CA ALA A 28 29.32 -15.56 -8.66
C ALA A 28 28.99 -14.11 -9.07
N ALA A 29 29.02 -13.79 -10.36
CA ALA A 29 28.69 -12.45 -10.87
C ALA A 29 27.20 -12.14 -10.65
N LEU A 30 26.32 -13.12 -10.90
CA LEU A 30 24.89 -12.99 -10.63
C LEU A 30 24.60 -12.80 -9.14
N ARG A 31 25.24 -13.59 -8.26
CA ARG A 31 25.14 -13.44 -6.81
C ARG A 31 25.65 -12.08 -6.34
N SER A 32 26.82 -11.65 -6.81
CA SER A 32 27.38 -10.32 -6.47
C SER A 32 26.44 -9.19 -6.87
N ARG A 33 25.83 -9.27 -8.05
CA ARG A 33 24.88 -8.26 -8.55
C ARG A 33 23.58 -8.24 -7.74
N ARG A 34 23.07 -9.41 -7.35
CA ARG A 34 21.93 -9.53 -6.42
C ARG A 34 22.28 -8.91 -5.06
N ASP A 35 23.44 -9.23 -4.52
CA ASP A 35 23.86 -8.76 -3.20
C ASP A 35 24.09 -7.24 -3.20
N ALA A 36 24.60 -6.67 -4.30
CA ALA A 36 24.70 -5.22 -4.49
C ALA A 36 23.32 -4.53 -4.51
N ILE A 37 22.31 -5.13 -5.14
CA ILE A 37 20.94 -4.62 -5.11
C ILE A 37 20.39 -4.69 -3.68
N ALA A 38 20.54 -5.83 -3.01
CA ALA A 38 20.10 -6.01 -1.62
C ALA A 38 20.76 -5.00 -0.68
N GLN A 39 22.07 -4.75 -0.84
CA GLN A 39 22.81 -3.79 -0.06
C GLN A 39 22.37 -2.34 -0.33
N ARG A 40 22.06 -2.00 -1.59
CA ARG A 40 21.48 -0.69 -1.96
C ARG A 40 20.09 -0.49 -1.34
N LEU A 41 19.24 -1.51 -1.38
CA LEU A 41 17.92 -1.47 -0.75
C LEU A 41 18.02 -1.35 0.77
N TYR A 42 18.87 -2.17 1.41
CA TYR A 42 19.12 -2.11 2.85
C TYR A 42 19.68 -0.76 3.28
N THR A 43 20.62 -0.20 2.52
CA THR A 43 21.18 1.13 2.79
C THR A 43 20.15 2.24 2.58
N ALA A 44 19.31 2.15 1.54
CA ALA A 44 18.23 3.11 1.30
C ALA A 44 17.16 3.05 2.39
N TYR A 45 16.81 1.86 2.85
CA TYR A 45 15.91 1.63 3.98
C TYR A 45 16.51 2.18 5.29
N ARG A 46 17.78 1.88 5.55
CA ARG A 46 18.49 2.37 6.73
C ARG A 46 18.64 3.90 6.70
N ARG A 47 18.97 4.52 5.57
CA ARG A 47 18.98 5.99 5.44
C ARG A 47 17.59 6.61 5.60
N ARG A 48 16.53 5.90 5.22
CA ARG A 48 15.14 6.33 5.47
C ARG A 48 14.78 6.24 6.96
N SER A 49 15.35 5.26 7.67
CA SER A 49 15.20 5.06 9.12
C SER A 49 16.08 6.02 9.96
N ASP A 50 17.34 6.22 9.57
CA ASP A 50 18.28 7.15 10.24
C ASP A 50 17.83 8.62 10.11
N ARG A 51 17.05 8.96 9.06
CA ARG A 51 16.41 10.27 8.92
C ARG A 51 15.27 10.51 9.93
N ALA A 52 14.85 9.48 10.66
CA ALA A 52 13.88 9.58 11.76
C ALA A 52 14.56 9.71 13.15
N ASN A 53 15.90 9.70 13.25
CA ASN A 53 16.60 9.68 14.54
C ASN A 53 17.62 10.81 14.77
N VAL A 54 17.67 11.83 13.90
CA VAL A 54 18.58 12.98 14.09
C VAL A 54 17.89 14.30 13.80
N ILE A 55 16.83 14.64 14.54
CA ILE A 55 16.47 16.04 14.85
C ILE A 55 15.66 16.05 16.16
N ALA A 56 16.36 15.99 17.29
CA ALA A 56 15.91 16.76 18.45
C ALA A 56 16.78 18.01 18.44
N ASP A 57 16.12 19.17 18.51
CA ASP A 57 16.65 20.52 18.55
C ASP A 57 16.59 21.32 17.24
N ASP A 58 15.80 22.39 17.33
CA ASP A 58 15.54 23.51 16.42
C ASP A 58 14.57 23.31 15.23
N GLY A 59 13.36 23.87 15.39
CA GLY A 59 12.56 24.35 14.26
C GLY A 59 11.54 23.38 13.67
N GLY A 60 10.61 22.89 14.50
CA GLY A 60 9.44 22.14 14.03
C GLY A 60 8.64 22.90 12.98
N VAL A 61 8.74 22.47 11.73
CA VAL A 61 7.55 22.31 10.89
C VAL A 61 7.10 20.88 11.15
N PRO A 62 6.04 20.65 11.93
CA PRO A 62 5.37 19.36 11.93
C PRO A 62 5.07 19.05 10.46
N CYS A 63 5.72 18.04 9.90
CA CYS A 63 5.21 17.42 8.68
C CYS A 63 3.80 17.01 9.08
N HIS A 64 2.83 17.79 8.61
CA HIS A 64 1.43 17.75 9.03
C HIS A 64 1.01 16.28 8.95
N GLU A 65 1.03 15.60 10.09
CA GLU A 65 0.27 14.39 10.28
C GLU A 65 -1.15 14.88 10.14
N ASP A 66 -1.65 14.81 8.90
CA ASP A 66 -2.98 15.23 8.56
C ASP A 66 -3.87 14.57 9.62
N PRO A 67 -4.52 15.34 10.51
CA PRO A 67 -5.22 14.75 11.65
C PRO A 67 -6.26 13.74 11.16
N VAL A 68 -6.74 13.94 9.94
CA VAL A 68 -7.58 13.03 9.17
C VAL A 68 -6.88 11.72 8.84
N ALA A 69 -5.66 11.75 8.32
CA ALA A 69 -4.89 10.56 7.97
C ALA A 69 -4.49 9.74 9.21
N ALA A 70 -4.08 10.42 10.29
CA ALA A 70 -3.72 9.78 11.55
C ALA A 70 -4.93 9.04 12.18
N GLU A 71 -6.10 9.69 12.24
CA GLU A 71 -7.31 9.05 12.77
C GLU A 71 -7.80 7.92 11.84
N THR A 72 -7.66 8.08 10.52
CA THR A 72 -8.01 7.03 9.55
C THR A 72 -7.15 5.78 9.73
N GLU A 73 -5.84 5.93 9.92
CA GLU A 73 -4.93 4.82 10.25
C GLU A 73 -5.28 4.17 11.59
N ARG A 74 -5.65 4.97 12.60
CA ARG A 74 -6.09 4.46 13.90
C ARG A 74 -7.36 3.60 13.77
N ILE A 75 -8.36 4.10 13.05
CA ILE A 75 -9.61 3.37 12.79
C ILE A 75 -9.32 2.10 11.97
N LYS A 76 -8.49 2.19 10.93
CA LYS A 76 -8.06 1.05 10.12
C LYS A 76 -7.43 -0.05 10.96
N ALA A 77 -6.50 0.29 11.85
CA ALA A 77 -5.82 -0.67 12.71
C ALA A 77 -6.81 -1.40 13.62
N VAL A 78 -7.80 -0.67 14.15
CA VAL A 78 -8.87 -1.28 14.94
C VAL A 78 -9.74 -2.18 14.07
N LEU A 79 -10.13 -1.77 12.87
CA LEU A 79 -10.92 -2.58 11.93
C LEU A 79 -10.19 -3.85 11.46
N LEU A 80 -8.86 -3.81 11.32
CA LEU A 80 -8.06 -4.97 10.91
C LEU A 80 -7.78 -5.96 12.05
N ASN A 81 -7.99 -5.57 13.30
CA ASN A 81 -7.79 -6.48 14.43
C ASN A 81 -8.85 -7.60 14.39
N ASP A 82 -8.43 -8.87 14.39
CA ASP A 82 -9.29 -10.07 14.35
C ASP A 82 -10.22 -10.26 15.56
N GLN A 83 -10.11 -9.42 16.59
CA GLN A 83 -11.00 -9.48 17.73
C GLN A 83 -12.46 -9.17 17.36
N GLU A 84 -13.39 -10.02 17.81
CA GLU A 84 -14.84 -9.80 17.74
C GLU A 84 -15.20 -8.47 18.43
N LYS A 85 -15.57 -7.48 17.63
CA LYS A 85 -15.96 -6.15 18.10
C LYS A 85 -17.47 -6.07 18.22
N SER A 86 -17.93 -5.38 19.25
CA SER A 86 -19.35 -5.09 19.37
C SER A 86 -19.82 -4.25 18.17
N GLU A 87 -21.07 -4.48 17.78
CA GLU A 87 -21.71 -3.72 16.71
C GLU A 87 -21.64 -2.20 16.96
N ALA A 88 -21.77 -1.78 18.22
CA ALA A 88 -21.68 -0.38 18.62
C ALA A 88 -20.30 0.23 18.30
N THR A 89 -19.20 -0.45 18.66
CA THR A 89 -17.84 0.03 18.37
C THR A 89 -17.60 0.10 16.86
N LEU A 90 -18.06 -0.89 16.09
CA LEU A 90 -17.92 -0.87 14.63
C LEU A 90 -18.70 0.28 13.99
N LEU A 91 -19.93 0.53 14.44
CA LEU A 91 -20.74 1.64 13.96
C LEU A 91 -20.12 3.00 14.28
N GLU A 92 -19.54 3.16 15.46
CA GLU A 92 -18.84 4.38 15.87
C GLU A 92 -17.63 4.64 14.97
N LEU A 93 -16.79 3.62 14.75
CA LEU A 93 -15.63 3.72 13.85
C LEU A 93 -16.02 4.06 12.41
N LEU A 94 -17.06 3.42 11.88
CA LEU A 94 -17.56 3.68 10.54
C LEU A 94 -18.20 5.06 10.39
N ARG A 95 -18.89 5.56 11.43
CA ARG A 95 -19.43 6.92 11.45
C ARG A 95 -18.31 7.95 11.51
N SER A 96 -17.28 7.72 12.33
CA SER A 96 -16.10 8.58 12.37
C SER A 96 -15.41 8.64 10.99
N LEU A 97 -15.28 7.52 10.29
CA LEU A 97 -14.79 7.49 8.90
C LEU A 97 -15.66 8.28 7.92
N GLN A 98 -16.97 8.32 8.13
CA GLN A 98 -17.89 9.08 7.29
C GLN A 98 -17.80 10.58 7.51
N GLN A 99 -17.51 10.99 8.75
CA GLN A 99 -17.36 12.40 9.14
C GLN A 99 -15.98 12.96 8.80
N LEU A 100 -14.99 12.09 8.62
CA LEU A 100 -13.66 12.46 8.15
C LEU A 100 -13.71 12.76 6.64
N GLU A 101 -13.28 13.96 6.24
CA GLU A 101 -13.14 14.35 4.84
C GLU A 101 -11.94 13.62 4.21
N LEU A 102 -12.18 12.38 3.78
CA LEU A 102 -11.17 11.55 3.14
C LEU A 102 -10.88 12.04 1.71
N THR A 103 -9.65 12.45 1.48
CA THR A 103 -9.16 12.80 0.13
C THR A 103 -8.69 11.56 -0.64
N VAL A 104 -8.54 11.70 -1.96
CA VAL A 104 -7.98 10.63 -2.83
C VAL A 104 -6.64 10.15 -2.30
N ASP A 105 -5.76 11.09 -1.92
CA ASP A 105 -4.45 10.78 -1.36
C ASP A 105 -4.56 9.96 -0.08
N THR A 106 -5.44 10.34 0.86
CA THR A 106 -5.64 9.57 2.09
C THR A 106 -6.23 8.18 1.82
N LEU A 107 -7.15 8.04 0.87
CA LEU A 107 -7.71 6.74 0.46
C LEU A 107 -6.66 5.80 -0.12
N MET A 108 -5.78 6.34 -0.97
CA MET A 108 -4.69 5.61 -1.61
C MET A 108 -3.58 5.26 -0.63
N VAL A 109 -3.19 6.20 0.25
CA VAL A 109 -2.11 6.01 1.24
C VAL A 109 -2.52 5.04 2.34
N THR A 110 -3.73 5.20 2.89
CA THR A 110 -4.19 4.37 4.00
C THR A 110 -4.75 3.03 3.52
N GLU A 111 -5.09 2.87 2.24
CA GLU A 111 -5.77 1.68 1.69
C GLU A 111 -6.98 1.23 2.54
N ILE A 112 -7.64 2.16 3.26
CA ILE A 112 -8.75 1.89 4.18
C ILE A 112 -9.91 1.18 3.48
N GLY A 113 -10.05 1.38 2.17
CA GLY A 113 -11.00 0.67 1.31
C GLY A 113 -10.95 -0.84 1.46
N LYS A 114 -9.75 -1.44 1.61
CA LYS A 114 -9.60 -2.89 1.80
C LYS A 114 -10.14 -3.31 3.16
N ALA A 115 -9.78 -2.60 4.22
CA ALA A 115 -10.23 -2.89 5.58
C ALA A 115 -11.76 -2.77 5.69
N VAL A 116 -12.35 -1.71 5.14
CA VAL A 116 -13.81 -1.49 5.18
C VAL A 116 -14.56 -2.48 4.26
N SER A 117 -13.92 -2.94 3.17
CA SER A 117 -14.54 -3.90 2.26
C SER A 117 -14.84 -5.26 2.89
N SER A 118 -14.10 -5.68 3.92
CA SER A 118 -14.32 -6.94 4.63
C SER A 118 -15.66 -6.93 5.39
N TYR A 119 -16.08 -5.75 5.86
CA TYR A 119 -17.32 -5.54 6.59
C TYR A 119 -18.59 -5.56 5.73
N ARG A 120 -18.47 -5.70 4.39
CA ARG A 120 -19.63 -5.88 3.51
C ARG A 120 -20.42 -7.16 3.79
N LYS A 121 -19.79 -8.18 4.39
CA LYS A 121 -20.44 -9.45 4.77
C LYS A 121 -20.85 -9.51 6.25
N HIS A 122 -20.80 -8.39 6.96
CA HIS A 122 -21.10 -8.34 8.39
C HIS A 122 -22.56 -8.72 8.69
N ASN A 123 -22.82 -9.34 9.85
CA ASN A 123 -24.15 -9.82 10.23
C ASN A 123 -25.16 -8.68 10.45
N SER A 124 -24.71 -7.50 10.85
CA SER A 124 -25.56 -6.32 11.04
C SER A 124 -25.94 -5.65 9.71
N ASN A 125 -27.24 -5.50 9.48
CA ASN A 125 -27.78 -4.75 8.35
C ASN A 125 -27.32 -3.29 8.34
N GLN A 126 -27.24 -2.67 9.51
CA GLN A 126 -26.86 -1.27 9.65
C GLN A 126 -25.39 -1.05 9.27
N ILE A 127 -24.50 -1.94 9.74
CA ILE A 127 -23.07 -1.90 9.37
C ILE A 127 -22.91 -2.10 7.86
N ARG A 128 -23.60 -3.09 7.27
CA ARG A 128 -23.52 -3.33 5.82
C ARG A 128 -23.96 -2.13 5.00
N HIS A 129 -25.08 -1.50 5.38
CA HIS A 129 -25.59 -0.32 4.68
C HIS A 129 -24.62 0.87 4.78
N LEU A 130 -24.07 1.12 5.96
CA LEU A 130 -23.14 2.23 6.20
C LEU A 130 -21.81 2.03 5.44
N VAL A 131 -21.31 0.80 5.40
CA VAL A 131 -20.13 0.41 4.60
C VAL A 131 -20.38 0.62 3.10
N GLN A 132 -21.55 0.27 2.59
CA GLN A 132 -21.91 0.49 1.18
C GLN A 132 -21.90 1.97 0.82
N LEU A 133 -22.51 2.82 1.66
CA LEU A 133 -22.52 4.28 1.47
C LEU A 133 -21.10 4.88 1.46
N LEU A 134 -20.24 4.44 2.37
CA LEU A 134 -18.83 4.85 2.40
C LEU A 134 -18.11 4.47 1.11
N ILE A 135 -18.25 3.22 0.68
CA ILE A 135 -17.60 2.73 -0.54
C ILE A 135 -18.11 3.48 -1.76
N GLU A 136 -19.41 3.74 -1.89
CA GLU A 136 -19.97 4.52 -3.01
C GLU A 136 -19.46 5.97 -3.01
N GLY A 137 -19.37 6.60 -1.83
CA GLY A 137 -18.79 7.94 -1.68
C GLY A 137 -17.34 7.99 -2.14
N TRP A 138 -16.50 7.07 -1.66
CA TRP A 138 -15.08 7.00 -2.02
C TRP A 138 -14.88 6.66 -3.50
N LYS A 139 -15.74 5.82 -4.06
CA LYS A 139 -15.68 5.45 -5.48
C LYS A 139 -15.96 6.66 -6.38
N ARG A 140 -16.91 7.53 -6.01
CA ARG A 140 -17.17 8.78 -6.75
C ARG A 140 -15.95 9.71 -6.73
N ILE A 141 -15.33 9.87 -5.56
CA ILE A 141 -14.13 10.70 -5.40
C ILE A 141 -12.97 10.15 -6.25
N LEU A 142 -12.77 8.83 -6.26
CA LEU A 142 -11.76 8.18 -7.08
C LEU A 142 -12.07 8.25 -8.59
N ASP A 143 -13.33 8.04 -8.98
CA ASP A 143 -13.76 8.10 -10.39
C ASP A 143 -13.62 9.52 -10.95
N GLU A 144 -13.93 10.56 -10.15
CA GLU A 144 -13.73 11.97 -10.52
C GLU A 144 -12.25 12.30 -10.74
N TRP A 145 -11.37 11.77 -9.88
CA TRP A 145 -9.92 11.93 -10.02
C TRP A 145 -9.35 11.16 -11.23
N MET A 146 -9.82 9.94 -11.48
CA MET A 146 -9.39 9.15 -12.65
C MET A 146 -9.91 9.69 -13.98
N SER A 147 -10.98 10.48 -13.95
CA SER A 147 -11.57 11.11 -15.14
C SER A 147 -10.99 12.49 -15.46
N SER A 148 -10.08 13.01 -14.63
CA SER A 148 -9.37 14.28 -14.83
C SER A 148 -8.05 14.13 -15.60
#